data_AF-A0A520IHC9-F1
#
_entry.id   AF-A0A520IHC9-F1
#
_cell.length_a   1.000
_cell.length_b   1.000
_cell.length_c   1.000
_cell.angle_alpha   90.00
_cell.angle_beta   90.00
_cell.angle_gamma   90.00
#
_symmetry.space_group_name_H-M   'P 1'
#
loop_
_entity.id
_entity.type
_entity.pdbx_description
1 polymer ?
#
loop_
_entity_poly.entity_id
_entity_poly.type
_entity_poly.pdbx_seq_one_letter_code
_entity_poly.pdbx_strand_id
1 'polypeptide(L)'
;MAVIQEHGYFWWSTEKVPDEHFAPEKAVPGYLEIADNGTVTLELHGFLSDDDHPIAALFAPSPLDGKAIQGILKASSNNVLLLDLESDGGRASAGGISHQNFRAWRALVGRNRIEYKPNLCASGFSVDLKGYEDWLGLGNISSTRTRRSITAKAKLLKKHSYTLKNSKIKLRFLFKGNVFSLKRLRTLTIEEYAELDYSFNKDVSIDVLQEKVSLVSDLLTLLSGSSRSLEWPWIHLGRGKSQSKYQYFFGSSRNSSPPQKFFDCWVVFPQISGNFGSLLQSWDDAQSHLGSGLQLFIGTLKSSSLHLEHKFANFIWGLEVFHRLKNPDAVQSVKFKEKIDRIIGDINLKKDQEWLKERLQNAHEPSLKQRLIETINTLEINFEKKSLDTFCKVCADLRNDLSHFGGQKTFSTYDDMIQALHEKLAALEFLYHAVVLKEIGVEIDKIKNFIFNGRHSYKYLQIYSRAGLVVGKKI
;
A
#
# COMPACT_ATOMS: atom_id res chain seq x y z
N MET A 1 -9.39 11.35 13.55
CA MET A 1 -10.08 10.78 14.72
C MET A 1 -9.15 9.79 15.39
N ALA A 2 -9.18 9.67 16.71
CA ALA A 2 -8.36 8.69 17.41
C ALA A 2 -9.03 7.31 17.45
N VAL A 3 -8.23 6.25 17.31
CA VAL A 3 -8.67 4.85 17.40
C VAL A 3 -8.70 4.40 18.87
N ILE A 4 -7.72 4.85 19.66
CA ILE A 4 -7.61 4.59 21.10
C ILE A 4 -7.33 5.90 21.81
N GLN A 5 -8.06 6.15 22.90
CA GLN A 5 -7.90 7.28 23.81
C GLN A 5 -8.21 6.78 25.22
N GLU A 6 -7.18 6.37 25.94
CA GLU A 6 -7.35 5.72 27.24
C GLU A 6 -6.26 6.15 28.23
N HIS A 7 -6.67 6.33 29.49
CA HIS A 7 -5.72 6.42 30.60
C HIS A 7 -5.16 5.03 30.93
N GLY A 8 -3.94 4.98 31.44
CA GLY A 8 -3.29 3.73 31.85
C GLY A 8 -2.13 3.97 32.80
N TYR A 9 -1.47 2.87 33.18
CA TYR A 9 -0.18 2.90 33.85
C TYR A 9 0.89 2.42 32.87
N PHE A 10 2.05 3.09 32.88
CA PHE A 10 3.11 2.88 31.91
C PHE A 10 4.48 2.77 32.62
N TRP A 11 5.38 1.97 32.06
CA TRP A 11 6.72 1.72 32.62
C TRP A 11 7.71 1.38 31.52
N TRP A 12 9.01 1.48 31.82
CA TRP A 12 10.05 0.97 30.91
C TRP A 12 9.94 -0.53 30.76
N SER A 13 10.05 -1.04 29.54
CA SER A 13 9.98 -2.48 29.24
C SER A 13 11.07 -3.33 29.91
N THR A 14 12.14 -2.72 30.42
CA THR A 14 13.19 -3.33 31.25
C THR A 14 12.71 -3.67 32.66
N GLU A 15 11.68 -2.98 33.16
CA GLU A 15 11.12 -3.19 34.49
C GLU A 15 10.32 -4.50 34.54
N LYS A 16 10.67 -5.36 35.50
CA LYS A 16 9.96 -6.62 35.71
C LYS A 16 8.70 -6.36 36.53
N VAL A 17 7.53 -6.68 35.96
CA VAL A 17 6.29 -6.72 36.75
C VAL A 17 6.24 -8.00 37.58
N PRO A 18 6.12 -7.90 38.93
CA PRO A 18 5.98 -9.04 39.83
C PRO A 18 4.76 -9.91 39.49
N ASP A 19 4.82 -11.21 39.76
CA ASP A 19 3.78 -12.18 39.35
C ASP A 19 2.38 -11.90 39.93
N GLU A 20 2.29 -11.20 41.07
CA GLU A 20 1.03 -10.84 41.73
C GLU A 20 0.53 -9.42 41.39
N HIS A 21 1.27 -8.65 40.60
CA HIS A 21 0.97 -7.25 40.31
C HIS A 21 0.63 -7.04 38.84
N PHE A 22 -0.24 -6.06 38.56
CA PHE A 22 -0.60 -5.70 37.19
C PHE A 22 0.39 -4.70 36.56
N ALA A 23 1.20 -4.01 37.38
CA ALA A 23 2.20 -3.02 36.98
C ALA A 23 3.36 -3.00 38.01
N PRO A 24 4.58 -2.61 37.61
CA PRO A 24 5.69 -2.46 38.54
C PRO A 24 5.50 -1.21 39.42
N GLU A 25 6.22 -1.14 40.55
CA GLU A 25 6.11 0.01 41.47
C GLU A 25 6.44 1.35 40.82
N LYS A 26 7.39 1.36 39.88
CA LYS A 26 7.79 2.55 39.12
C LYS A 26 6.82 2.93 38.00
N ALA A 27 5.66 2.29 37.90
CA ALA A 27 4.69 2.62 36.87
C ALA A 27 4.11 4.03 37.08
N VAL A 28 4.02 4.78 36.00
CA VAL A 28 3.52 6.16 36.00
C VAL A 28 2.16 6.20 35.31
N PRO A 29 1.14 6.85 35.91
CA PRO A 29 -0.13 7.05 35.24
C PRO A 29 0.05 7.99 34.04
N GLY A 30 -0.70 7.73 32.97
CA GLY A 30 -0.65 8.56 31.77
C GLY A 30 -1.90 8.44 30.91
N TYR A 31 -1.86 9.12 29.77
CA TYR A 31 -2.88 9.14 28.75
C TYR A 31 -2.26 8.74 27.40
N LEU A 32 -2.75 7.65 26.82
CA LEU A 32 -2.32 7.15 25.52
C LEU A 32 -3.36 7.52 24.46
N GLU A 33 -2.88 8.13 23.39
CA GLU A 33 -3.66 8.36 22.18
C GLU A 33 -3.00 7.66 20.98
N ILE A 34 -3.81 6.92 20.23
CA ILE A 34 -3.41 6.35 18.93
C ILE A 34 -4.37 6.93 17.89
N ALA A 35 -3.84 7.79 17.03
CA ALA A 35 -4.59 8.41 15.95
C ALA A 35 -4.92 7.41 14.82
N ASP A 36 -5.91 7.72 13.98
CA ASP A 36 -6.27 6.85 12.84
C ASP A 36 -5.16 6.70 11.79
N ASN A 37 -4.19 7.61 11.71
CA ASN A 37 -3.00 7.44 10.87
C ASN A 37 -1.90 6.59 11.54
N GLY A 38 -2.15 6.06 12.74
CA GLY A 38 -1.20 5.27 13.52
C GLY A 38 -0.19 6.08 14.31
N THR A 39 -0.28 7.42 14.33
CA THR A 39 0.54 8.25 15.22
C THR A 39 0.20 7.92 16.67
N VAL A 40 1.21 7.62 17.47
CA VAL A 40 1.07 7.26 18.88
C VAL A 40 1.69 8.35 19.75
N THR A 41 0.90 8.90 20.66
CA THR A 41 1.34 9.88 21.65
C THR A 41 1.01 9.38 23.04
N LEU A 42 1.95 9.57 23.97
CA LEU A 42 1.81 9.20 25.37
C LEU A 42 2.19 10.41 26.23
N GLU A 43 1.24 10.90 27.02
CA GLU A 43 1.48 11.90 28.05
C GLU A 43 1.47 11.21 29.42
N LEU A 44 2.56 11.32 30.16
CA LEU A 44 2.70 10.78 31.51
C LEU A 44 2.50 11.86 32.55
N HIS A 45 1.79 11.55 33.63
CA HIS A 45 1.66 12.41 34.81
C HIS A 45 2.79 12.11 35.81
N GLY A 46 4.02 12.34 35.37
CA GLY A 46 5.25 12.04 36.11
C GLY A 46 6.40 11.75 35.15
N PHE A 47 7.43 11.07 35.66
CA PHE A 47 8.62 10.73 34.88
C PHE A 47 8.93 9.24 35.02
N LEU A 48 9.27 8.59 33.91
CA LEU A 48 9.83 7.24 33.96
C LEU A 48 11.29 7.32 34.40
N SER A 49 11.65 6.55 35.42
CA SER A 49 12.99 6.55 35.99
C SER A 49 13.87 5.58 35.21
N ASP A 50 14.81 6.07 34.37
CA ASP A 50 16.07 5.39 34.02
C ASP A 50 17.08 6.36 33.33
N ASP A 51 18.16 6.64 34.09
CA ASP A 51 19.50 7.23 33.87
C ASP A 51 19.77 8.71 33.45
N ASP A 52 20.65 9.29 34.28
CA ASP A 52 21.50 10.50 34.32
C ASP A 52 21.04 11.90 33.92
N HIS A 53 20.05 12.09 33.05
CA HIS A 53 19.60 13.47 32.72
C HIS A 53 18.10 13.57 32.46
N PRO A 54 17.23 13.34 33.48
CA PRO A 54 15.77 13.47 33.34
C PRO A 54 15.33 14.86 32.87
N ILE A 55 16.18 15.86 33.08
CA ILE A 55 15.93 17.25 32.70
C ILE A 55 16.26 17.51 31.22
N ALA A 56 17.28 16.86 30.64
CA ALA A 56 17.69 17.11 29.24
C ALA A 56 16.64 16.59 28.23
N ALA A 57 16.02 15.45 28.52
CA ALA A 57 14.96 14.86 27.70
C ALA A 57 13.64 15.68 27.66
N LEU A 58 13.52 16.71 28.52
CA LEU A 58 12.35 17.61 28.56
C LEU A 58 12.48 18.80 27.60
N PHE A 59 13.71 19.13 27.19
CA PHE A 59 13.99 20.37 26.45
C PHE A 59 14.14 20.17 24.95
N ALA A 60 14.41 18.96 24.47
CA ALA A 60 14.51 18.66 23.05
C ALA A 60 13.96 17.26 22.72
N PRO A 61 13.23 17.12 21.61
CA PRO A 61 12.89 15.82 21.05
C PRO A 61 14.17 15.06 20.69
N SER A 62 14.23 13.79 21.03
CA SER A 62 15.39 12.94 20.76
C SER A 62 14.95 11.48 20.63
N PRO A 63 15.45 10.73 19.62
CA PRO A 63 15.23 9.30 19.52
C PRO A 63 15.75 8.56 20.76
N LEU A 64 15.00 7.56 21.21
CA LEU A 64 15.32 6.72 22.36
C LEU A 64 15.59 5.28 21.88
N ASP A 65 16.77 5.10 21.28
CA ASP A 65 17.17 3.83 20.67
C ASP A 65 17.22 2.69 21.71
N GLY A 66 16.66 1.54 21.33
CA GLY A 66 16.64 0.35 22.17
C GLY A 66 15.76 0.43 23.42
N LYS A 67 15.03 1.54 23.63
CA LYS A 67 14.03 1.66 24.70
C LYS A 67 12.63 1.38 24.17
N ALA A 68 11.81 0.79 25.02
CA ALA A 68 10.39 0.55 24.77
C ALA A 68 9.58 0.78 26.05
N ILE A 69 8.34 1.24 25.90
CA ILE A 69 7.42 1.49 27.02
C ILE A 69 6.34 0.43 27.00
N GLN A 70 6.09 -0.18 28.14
CA GLN A 70 4.95 -1.06 28.37
C GLN A 70 3.87 -0.32 29.15
N GLY A 71 2.64 -0.80 29.06
CA GLY A 71 1.58 -0.29 29.89
C GLY A 71 0.33 -1.16 29.92
N ILE A 72 -0.61 -0.79 30.77
CA ILE A 72 -1.94 -1.36 30.85
C ILE A 72 -3.00 -0.25 30.85
N LEU A 73 -3.97 -0.37 29.94
CA LEU A 73 -5.02 0.61 29.76
C LEU A 73 -6.19 0.36 30.70
N LYS A 74 -6.73 1.43 31.28
CA LYS A 74 -7.75 1.37 32.32
C LYS A 74 -9.11 0.88 31.81
N ALA A 75 -9.57 1.36 30.66
CA ALA A 75 -10.94 1.09 30.21
C ALA A 75 -11.04 -0.28 29.53
N SER A 76 -10.07 -0.61 28.67
CA SER A 76 -10.05 -1.87 27.93
C SER A 76 -9.35 -3.02 28.68
N SER A 77 -8.55 -2.72 29.72
CA SER A 77 -7.63 -3.67 30.36
C SER A 77 -6.63 -4.30 29.37
N ASN A 78 -6.40 -3.66 28.22
CA ASN A 78 -5.41 -4.13 27.25
C ASN A 78 -4.00 -3.73 27.72
N ASN A 79 -3.06 -4.65 27.50
CA ASN A 79 -1.64 -4.38 27.58
C ASN A 79 -1.17 -3.67 26.30
N VAL A 80 -0.21 -2.77 26.45
CA VAL A 80 0.40 -2.04 25.35
C VAL A 80 1.91 -2.15 25.37
N LEU A 81 2.53 -2.15 24.19
CA LEU A 81 3.96 -2.02 24.01
C LEU A 81 4.21 -0.97 22.94
N LEU A 82 4.95 0.08 23.29
CA LEU A 82 5.34 1.19 22.44
C LEU A 82 6.79 1.01 22.02
N LEU A 83 7.06 1.10 20.72
CA LEU A 83 8.34 0.84 20.09
C LEU A 83 8.78 2.04 19.25
N ASP A 84 10.10 2.16 19.04
CA ASP A 84 10.77 3.30 18.38
C ASP A 84 10.31 4.63 18.95
N LEU A 85 10.75 4.86 20.19
CA LEU A 85 10.32 6.00 20.97
C LEU A 85 11.12 7.24 20.62
N GLU A 86 10.46 8.38 20.70
CA GLU A 86 11.06 9.71 20.69
C GLU A 86 10.54 10.47 21.91
N SER A 87 11.41 11.17 22.64
CA SER A 87 10.94 12.15 23.63
C SER A 87 10.21 13.28 22.91
N ASP A 88 9.08 13.73 23.44
CA ASP A 88 8.30 14.85 22.87
C ASP A 88 8.19 16.01 23.89
N GLY A 89 9.26 16.19 24.66
CA GLY A 89 9.38 17.19 25.72
C GLY A 89 8.60 16.85 26.99
N GLY A 90 8.34 17.88 27.80
CA GLY A 90 7.57 17.78 29.03
C GLY A 90 7.77 19.01 29.92
N ARG A 91 7.28 18.92 31.16
CA ARG A 91 7.42 20.00 32.15
C ARG A 91 7.67 19.44 33.54
N ALA A 92 8.75 19.90 34.16
CA ALA A 92 8.94 19.77 35.60
C ALA A 92 8.33 20.98 36.32
N SER A 93 7.56 20.75 37.38
CA SER A 93 6.96 21.81 38.20
C SER A 93 7.09 21.49 39.68
N ALA A 94 7.55 22.47 40.47
CA ALA A 94 7.67 22.35 41.93
C ALA A 94 6.34 22.57 42.68
N GLY A 95 5.33 23.16 42.03
CA GLY A 95 4.03 23.49 42.62
C GLY A 95 2.81 23.12 41.76
N GLY A 96 3.04 22.41 40.65
CA GLY A 96 2.02 21.93 39.73
C GLY A 96 2.32 20.50 39.26
N ILE A 97 1.49 19.96 38.37
CA ILE A 97 1.66 18.59 37.87
C ILE A 97 2.84 18.55 36.89
N SER A 98 3.84 17.73 37.22
CA SER A 98 4.92 17.43 36.30
C SER A 98 4.48 16.38 35.29
N HIS A 99 4.88 16.53 34.03
CA HIS A 99 4.53 15.60 32.96
C HIS A 99 5.66 15.39 31.96
N GLN A 100 5.61 14.27 31.26
CA GLN A 100 6.57 13.86 30.24
C GLN A 100 5.82 13.29 29.04
N ASN A 101 6.22 13.70 27.83
CA ASN A 101 5.58 13.27 26.60
C ASN A 101 6.51 12.37 25.78
N PHE A 102 5.91 11.38 25.14
CA PHE A 102 6.58 10.48 24.20
C PHE A 102 5.77 10.35 22.93
N ARG A 103 6.49 10.18 21.82
CA ARG A 103 5.94 9.64 20.57
C ARG A 103 6.49 8.25 20.34
N ALA A 104 5.67 7.39 19.75
CA ALA A 104 6.09 6.08 19.30
C ALA A 104 5.73 5.93 17.82
N TRP A 105 6.63 5.35 17.03
CA TRP A 105 6.31 5.04 15.63
C TRP A 105 5.47 3.78 15.48
N ARG A 106 5.50 2.91 16.50
CA ARG A 106 4.85 1.59 16.49
C ARG A 106 4.22 1.30 17.85
N ALA A 107 3.03 0.69 17.84
CA ALA A 107 2.38 0.20 19.06
C ALA A 107 1.74 -1.17 18.84
N LEU A 108 1.82 -2.00 19.87
CA LEU A 108 1.10 -3.26 20.00
C LEU A 108 0.10 -3.16 21.13
N VAL A 109 -1.14 -3.55 20.88
CA VAL A 109 -2.23 -3.51 21.86
C VAL A 109 -2.93 -4.86 21.90
N GLY A 110 -3.10 -5.46 23.08
CA GLY A 110 -3.81 -6.72 23.22
C GLY A 110 -4.06 -7.14 24.66
N ARG A 111 -4.86 -8.18 24.85
CA ARG A 111 -5.27 -8.62 26.20
C ARG A 111 -4.15 -9.29 27.00
N ASN A 112 -3.27 -10.00 26.32
CA ASN A 112 -2.19 -10.74 26.98
C ASN A 112 -1.03 -9.79 27.29
N ARG A 113 -0.29 -10.05 28.36
CA ARG A 113 0.95 -9.32 28.63
C ARG A 113 1.93 -9.53 27.48
N ILE A 114 2.67 -8.49 27.11
CA ILE A 114 3.68 -8.54 26.04
C ILE A 114 5.04 -8.68 26.72
N GLU A 115 5.81 -9.70 26.35
CA GLU A 115 7.20 -9.81 26.78
C GLU A 115 8.07 -9.05 25.77
N TYR A 116 8.68 -7.94 26.19
CA TYR A 116 9.56 -7.19 25.30
C TYR A 116 10.88 -7.93 25.10
N LYS A 117 11.32 -8.00 23.84
CA LYS A 117 12.63 -8.48 23.42
C LYS A 117 13.16 -7.51 22.38
N PRO A 118 14.45 -7.12 22.41
CA PRO A 118 15.02 -6.18 21.43
C PRO A 118 14.77 -6.59 19.97
N ASN A 119 14.81 -7.90 19.69
CA ASN A 119 14.49 -8.48 18.38
C ASN A 119 13.11 -9.13 18.42
N LEU A 120 12.06 -8.32 18.55
CA LEU A 120 10.70 -8.83 18.56
C LEU A 120 10.38 -9.47 17.20
N CYS A 121 10.09 -10.77 17.22
CA CYS A 121 9.76 -11.54 16.02
C CYS A 121 8.31 -12.00 16.03
N ALA A 122 7.67 -11.99 14.86
CA ALA A 122 6.31 -12.40 14.66
C ALA A 122 6.24 -13.63 13.75
N SER A 123 5.29 -14.52 14.06
CA SER A 123 5.00 -15.73 13.28
C SER A 123 4.03 -15.49 12.12
N GLY A 124 3.36 -14.33 12.11
CA GLY A 124 2.35 -13.99 11.11
C GLY A 124 1.56 -12.75 11.48
N PHE A 125 0.58 -12.43 10.64
CA PHE A 125 -0.44 -11.43 10.92
C PHE A 125 -1.79 -11.87 10.38
N SER A 126 -2.86 -11.25 10.85
CA SER A 126 -4.17 -11.36 10.25
C SER A 126 -4.86 -10.01 10.12
N VAL A 127 -5.65 -9.83 9.08
CA VAL A 127 -6.29 -8.56 8.77
C VAL A 127 -7.71 -8.78 8.26
N ASP A 128 -8.64 -7.96 8.73
CA ASP A 128 -10.02 -7.94 8.26
C ASP A 128 -10.07 -7.26 6.89
N LEU A 129 -10.71 -7.90 5.91
CA LEU A 129 -10.90 -7.39 4.57
C LEU A 129 -12.18 -6.54 4.45
N LYS A 130 -12.48 -5.79 5.50
CA LYS A 130 -13.63 -4.89 5.56
C LYS A 130 -13.55 -3.85 4.44
N GLY A 131 -14.61 -3.76 3.64
CA GLY A 131 -14.67 -2.91 2.45
C GLY A 131 -14.27 -3.59 1.15
N TYR A 132 -13.86 -4.86 1.19
CA TYR A 132 -13.57 -5.67 0.00
C TYR A 132 -14.62 -6.75 -0.26
N GLU A 133 -15.80 -6.65 0.36
CA GLU A 133 -16.88 -7.66 0.26
C GLU A 133 -17.34 -7.86 -1.20
N ASP A 134 -17.49 -6.76 -1.94
CA ASP A 134 -17.85 -6.78 -3.36
C ASP A 134 -16.73 -7.39 -4.22
N TRP A 135 -15.45 -7.12 -3.91
CA TRP A 135 -14.32 -7.76 -4.60
C TRP A 135 -14.22 -9.26 -4.32
N LEU A 136 -14.50 -9.65 -3.07
CA LEU A 136 -14.55 -11.05 -2.63
C LEU A 136 -15.71 -11.82 -3.25
N GLY A 137 -16.74 -11.12 -3.74
CA GLY A 137 -17.98 -11.72 -4.24
C GLY A 137 -18.82 -12.32 -3.12
N LEU A 138 -18.82 -11.68 -1.94
CA LEU A 138 -19.68 -12.07 -0.83
C LEU A 138 -21.15 -11.78 -1.18
N GLY A 139 -22.07 -12.51 -0.54
CA GLY A 139 -23.47 -12.56 -0.97
C GLY A 139 -24.16 -13.88 -0.61
N ASN A 140 -23.62 -14.62 0.36
CA ASN A 140 -24.13 -15.94 0.72
C ASN A 140 -25.29 -15.89 1.73
N ILE A 141 -25.75 -14.68 2.05
CA ILE A 141 -26.89 -14.44 2.94
C ILE A 141 -28.13 -14.25 2.07
N SER A 142 -29.12 -15.12 2.26
CA SER A 142 -30.46 -14.98 1.69
C SER A 142 -31.47 -14.73 2.80
N SER A 143 -32.43 -13.85 2.56
CA SER A 143 -33.48 -13.55 3.53
C SER A 143 -34.87 -13.70 2.91
N THR A 144 -35.77 -14.37 3.62
CA THR A 144 -37.18 -14.49 3.26
C THR A 144 -38.02 -13.91 4.38
N ARG A 145 -38.96 -13.02 4.04
CA ARG A 145 -39.91 -12.43 4.99
C ARG A 145 -41.32 -12.89 4.64
N THR A 146 -42.03 -13.40 5.64
CA THR A 146 -43.46 -13.71 5.59
C THR A 146 -44.22 -12.78 6.54
N ARG A 147 -45.56 -12.88 6.58
CA ARG A 147 -46.39 -12.14 7.54
C ARG A 147 -46.09 -12.51 9.00
N ARG A 148 -45.58 -13.72 9.26
CA ARG A 148 -45.40 -14.29 10.61
C ARG A 148 -43.94 -14.52 11.00
N SER A 149 -43.01 -14.48 10.04
CA SER A 149 -41.62 -14.82 10.29
C SER A 149 -40.67 -14.08 9.36
N ILE A 150 -39.46 -13.83 9.85
CA ILE A 150 -38.29 -13.46 9.05
C ILE A 150 -37.30 -14.61 9.19
N THR A 151 -36.81 -15.14 8.06
CA THR A 151 -35.79 -16.19 8.05
C THR A 151 -34.60 -15.70 7.25
N ALA A 152 -33.41 -15.80 7.82
CA ALA A 152 -32.15 -15.56 7.13
C ALA A 152 -31.36 -16.87 7.06
N LYS A 153 -30.85 -17.22 5.89
CA LYS A 153 -30.01 -18.39 5.65
C LYS A 153 -28.66 -17.90 5.15
N ALA A 154 -27.60 -18.33 5.81
CA ALA A 154 -26.23 -18.01 5.44
C ALA A 154 -25.42 -19.31 5.32
N LYS A 155 -24.68 -19.47 4.22
CA LYS A 155 -23.80 -20.63 4.02
C LYS A 155 -22.34 -20.19 4.16
N LEU A 156 -21.63 -20.81 5.11
CA LEU A 156 -20.21 -20.53 5.29
C LEU A 156 -19.41 -21.03 4.09
N LEU A 157 -18.68 -20.12 3.45
CA LEU A 157 -17.78 -20.46 2.36
C LEU A 157 -16.57 -21.26 2.87
N LYS A 158 -16.03 -22.13 2.01
CA LYS A 158 -14.79 -22.85 2.31
C LYS A 158 -13.64 -21.84 2.36
N LYS A 159 -12.76 -22.00 3.35
CA LYS A 159 -11.51 -21.23 3.39
C LYS A 159 -10.63 -21.59 2.18
N HIS A 160 -9.90 -20.61 1.67
CA HIS A 160 -8.85 -20.84 0.68
C HIS A 160 -7.50 -20.83 1.40
N SER A 161 -6.58 -21.70 0.97
CA SER A 161 -5.23 -21.77 1.52
C SER A 161 -4.22 -21.84 0.39
N TYR A 162 -3.20 -20.99 0.46
CA TYR A 162 -2.14 -20.90 -0.53
C TYR A 162 -0.80 -21.06 0.15
N THR A 163 0.12 -21.78 -0.50
CA THR A 163 1.51 -21.92 -0.04
C THR A 163 2.39 -21.10 -0.95
N LEU A 164 3.16 -20.19 -0.35
CA LEU A 164 4.16 -19.34 -1.00
C LEU A 164 5.56 -19.91 -0.71
N LYS A 165 6.62 -19.31 -1.28
CA LYS A 165 8.01 -19.76 -1.08
C LYS A 165 8.38 -19.90 0.41
N ASN A 166 8.07 -18.86 1.22
CA ASN A 166 8.47 -18.78 2.63
C ASN A 166 7.30 -18.56 3.61
N SER A 167 6.06 -18.69 3.14
CA SER A 167 4.88 -18.35 3.92
C SER A 167 3.64 -19.09 3.43
N LYS A 168 2.56 -18.98 4.19
CA LYS A 168 1.25 -19.53 3.88
C LYS A 168 0.20 -18.47 4.11
N ILE A 169 -0.78 -18.42 3.21
CA ILE A 169 -1.89 -17.49 3.30
C ILE A 169 -3.18 -18.26 3.39
N LYS A 170 -4.08 -17.81 4.26
CA LYS A 170 -5.43 -18.36 4.37
C LYS A 170 -6.43 -17.22 4.28
N LEU A 171 -7.44 -17.42 3.45
CA LEU A 171 -8.60 -16.55 3.41
C LEU A 171 -9.75 -17.26 4.10
N ARG A 172 -10.20 -16.71 5.22
CA ARG A 172 -11.32 -17.23 6.02
C ARG A 172 -12.55 -16.35 5.78
N PHE A 173 -13.68 -16.99 5.50
CA PHE A 173 -14.97 -16.33 5.41
C PHE A 173 -15.74 -16.59 6.70
N LEU A 174 -16.38 -15.56 7.25
CA LEU A 174 -16.96 -15.56 8.58
C LEU A 174 -18.29 -14.81 8.57
N PHE A 175 -19.11 -15.07 9.58
CA PHE A 175 -20.32 -14.29 9.86
C PHE A 175 -20.21 -13.67 11.25
N LYS A 176 -20.68 -12.43 11.37
CA LYS A 176 -20.93 -11.79 12.66
C LYS A 176 -22.38 -11.35 12.72
N GLY A 177 -22.94 -11.30 13.92
CA GLY A 177 -24.34 -10.98 14.09
C GLY A 177 -24.77 -11.06 15.53
N ASN A 178 -25.94 -10.49 15.82
CA ASN A 178 -26.50 -10.49 17.16
C ASN A 178 -27.20 -11.80 17.54
N VAL A 179 -27.23 -12.78 16.62
CA VAL A 179 -27.87 -14.09 16.78
C VAL A 179 -27.25 -14.93 17.91
N PHE A 180 -26.01 -14.64 18.29
CA PHE A 180 -25.29 -15.37 19.35
C PHE A 180 -25.51 -14.80 20.76
N SER A 181 -26.42 -13.82 20.92
CA SER A 181 -26.74 -13.22 22.22
C SER A 181 -27.83 -14.00 22.95
N LEU A 182 -27.62 -14.28 24.26
CA LEU A 182 -28.61 -14.90 25.15
C LEU A 182 -29.82 -13.99 25.47
N LYS A 183 -29.85 -12.76 24.96
CA LYS A 183 -30.92 -11.78 25.24
C LYS A 183 -32.05 -11.90 24.21
N ARG A 184 -33.28 -11.55 24.63
CA ARG A 184 -34.43 -11.41 23.73
C ARG A 184 -34.14 -10.32 22.69
N LEU A 185 -33.87 -10.74 21.46
CA LEU A 185 -33.53 -9.84 20.35
C LEU A 185 -34.78 -9.15 19.81
N ARG A 186 -34.70 -7.84 19.55
CA ARG A 186 -35.71 -7.07 18.80
C ARG A 186 -35.31 -6.83 17.34
N THR A 187 -34.05 -7.07 17.01
CA THR A 187 -33.45 -6.89 15.68
C THR A 187 -32.68 -8.15 15.33
N LEU A 188 -32.68 -8.57 14.07
CA LEU A 188 -31.83 -9.65 13.56
C LEU A 188 -30.81 -9.06 12.58
N THR A 189 -29.52 -9.20 12.88
CA THR A 189 -28.43 -8.74 12.02
C THR A 189 -27.45 -9.87 11.77
N ILE A 190 -27.14 -10.12 10.49
CA ILE A 190 -26.12 -11.06 10.03
C ILE A 190 -25.28 -10.34 8.99
N GLU A 191 -23.98 -10.30 9.20
CA GLU A 191 -23.00 -9.67 8.31
C GLU A 191 -21.95 -10.70 7.91
N GLU A 192 -21.68 -10.82 6.61
CA GLU A 192 -20.60 -11.64 6.06
C GLU A 192 -19.33 -10.80 5.96
N TYR A 193 -18.19 -11.37 6.34
CA TYR A 193 -16.88 -10.72 6.21
C TYR A 193 -15.78 -11.76 5.98
N ALA A 194 -14.57 -11.30 5.66
CA ALA A 194 -13.43 -12.18 5.47
C ALA A 194 -12.18 -11.68 6.19
N GLU A 195 -11.40 -12.63 6.70
CA GLU A 195 -10.11 -12.39 7.33
C GLU A 195 -9.01 -13.05 6.49
N LEU A 196 -7.94 -12.31 6.19
CA LEU A 196 -6.73 -12.84 5.60
C LEU A 196 -5.73 -13.14 6.72
N ASP A 197 -5.29 -14.39 6.84
CA ASP A 197 -4.13 -14.75 7.66
C ASP A 197 -2.91 -14.96 6.79
N TYR A 198 -1.81 -14.33 7.19
CA TYR A 198 -0.49 -14.54 6.63
C TYR A 198 0.38 -15.18 7.71
N SER A 199 0.95 -16.36 7.44
CA SER A 199 1.81 -17.08 8.37
C SER A 199 3.18 -17.33 7.75
N PHE A 200 4.24 -17.03 8.48
CA PHE A 200 5.61 -17.24 8.03
C PHE A 200 6.10 -18.65 8.39
N ASN A 201 6.95 -19.23 7.55
CA ASN A 201 7.59 -20.51 7.86
C ASN A 201 8.57 -20.39 9.03
N LYS A 202 9.26 -19.25 9.14
CA LYS A 202 10.11 -18.85 10.27
C LYS A 202 9.64 -17.51 10.82
N ASP A 203 9.84 -17.24 12.10
CA ASP A 203 9.47 -15.95 12.66
C ASP A 203 10.35 -14.85 12.04
N VAL A 204 9.76 -13.69 11.78
CA VAL A 204 10.40 -12.56 11.10
C VAL A 204 10.34 -11.30 11.98
N SER A 205 11.20 -10.33 11.72
CA SER A 205 11.15 -9.03 12.41
C SER A 205 9.84 -8.29 12.11
N ILE A 206 9.50 -7.32 12.97
CA ILE A 206 8.34 -6.46 12.76
C ILE A 206 8.44 -5.66 11.45
N ASP A 207 9.66 -5.27 11.03
CA ASP A 207 9.87 -4.54 9.77
C ASP A 207 9.49 -5.39 8.55
N VAL A 208 10.00 -6.63 8.50
CA VAL A 208 9.65 -7.58 7.43
C VAL A 208 8.15 -7.90 7.47
N LEU A 209 7.54 -7.99 8.65
CA LEU A 209 6.10 -8.17 8.76
C LEU A 209 5.35 -6.99 8.15
N GLN A 210 5.74 -5.75 8.46
CA GLN A 210 5.11 -4.54 7.94
C GLN A 210 5.24 -4.44 6.42
N GLU A 211 6.40 -4.78 5.86
CA GLU A 211 6.58 -4.90 4.40
C GLU A 211 5.55 -5.85 3.79
N LYS A 212 5.28 -7.01 4.42
CA LYS A 212 4.28 -7.96 3.92
C LYS A 212 2.84 -7.52 4.13
N VAL A 213 2.54 -6.71 5.16
CA VAL A 213 1.24 -6.05 5.29
C VAL A 213 1.03 -5.08 4.13
N SER A 214 2.04 -4.25 3.81
CA SER A 214 2.01 -3.32 2.68
C SER A 214 1.88 -4.06 1.35
N LEU A 215 2.61 -5.16 1.16
CA LEU A 215 2.54 -6.01 -0.03
C LEU A 215 1.11 -6.52 -0.28
N VAL A 216 0.44 -7.02 0.76
CA VAL A 216 -0.95 -7.50 0.65
C VAL A 216 -1.91 -6.34 0.35
N SER A 217 -1.73 -5.20 1.02
CA SER A 217 -2.51 -3.98 0.77
C SER A 217 -2.38 -3.51 -0.67
N ASP A 218 -1.15 -3.44 -1.19
CA ASP A 218 -0.86 -3.06 -2.57
C ASP A 218 -1.51 -4.01 -3.57
N LEU A 219 -1.38 -5.33 -3.37
CA LEU A 219 -2.00 -6.31 -4.26
C LEU A 219 -3.52 -6.15 -4.30
N LEU A 220 -4.16 -5.94 -3.14
CA LEU A 220 -5.61 -5.73 -3.10
C LEU A 220 -6.01 -4.44 -3.82
N THR A 221 -5.24 -3.35 -3.67
CA THR A 221 -5.42 -2.13 -4.46
C THR A 221 -5.29 -2.40 -5.96
N LEU A 222 -4.31 -3.20 -6.39
CA LEU A 222 -4.14 -3.55 -7.81
C LEU A 222 -5.33 -4.37 -8.33
N LEU A 223 -5.75 -5.41 -7.63
CA LEU A 223 -6.79 -6.32 -8.10
C LEU A 223 -8.18 -5.68 -8.06
N SER A 224 -8.47 -4.90 -7.03
CA SER A 224 -9.78 -4.27 -6.84
C SER A 224 -9.86 -2.86 -7.43
N GLY A 225 -8.75 -2.19 -7.69
CA GLY A 225 -8.73 -0.76 -8.05
C GLY A 225 -9.11 0.17 -6.88
N SER A 226 -9.18 -0.33 -5.64
CA SER A 226 -9.53 0.47 -4.47
C SER A 226 -8.29 1.06 -3.82
N SER A 227 -8.28 2.39 -3.65
CA SER A 227 -7.25 3.09 -2.86
C SER A 227 -7.49 3.00 -1.35
N ARG A 228 -8.54 2.28 -0.91
CA ARG A 228 -8.87 2.11 0.50
C ARG A 228 -7.76 1.38 1.25
N SER A 229 -7.49 1.82 2.48
CA SER A 229 -6.56 1.13 3.37
C SER A 229 -7.21 -0.06 4.07
N LEU A 230 -6.41 -1.10 4.30
CA LEU A 230 -6.78 -2.20 5.17
C LEU A 230 -6.99 -1.73 6.61
N GLU A 231 -7.74 -2.52 7.37
CA GLU A 231 -7.83 -2.37 8.83
C GLU A 231 -6.49 -2.67 9.50
N TRP A 232 -6.29 -2.17 10.72
CA TRP A 232 -5.07 -2.41 11.48
C TRP A 232 -4.86 -3.92 11.68
N PRO A 233 -3.68 -4.47 11.29
CA PRO A 233 -3.45 -5.90 11.36
C PRO A 233 -3.29 -6.37 12.80
N TRP A 234 -3.67 -7.62 13.04
CA TRP A 234 -3.36 -8.35 14.26
C TRP A 234 -2.11 -9.18 14.04
N ILE A 235 -1.00 -8.83 14.67
CA ILE A 235 0.23 -9.62 14.57
C ILE A 235 0.19 -10.80 15.54
N HIS A 236 0.88 -11.88 15.17
CA HIS A 236 0.91 -13.12 15.93
C HIS A 236 2.31 -13.34 16.52
N LEU A 237 2.44 -13.21 17.84
CA LEU A 237 3.69 -13.48 18.55
C LEU A 237 3.68 -14.91 19.10
N GLY A 238 4.77 -15.65 18.93
CA GLY A 238 4.85 -17.08 19.28
C GLY A 238 4.12 -18.01 18.31
N ARG A 239 4.18 -19.34 18.55
CA ARG A 239 3.60 -20.37 17.67
C ARG A 239 2.77 -21.40 18.44
N GLY A 240 1.76 -21.95 17.77
CA GLY A 240 0.94 -23.01 18.34
C GLY A 240 0.15 -22.54 19.56
N LYS A 241 0.24 -23.25 20.68
CA LYS A 241 -0.53 -22.95 21.90
C LYS A 241 -0.07 -21.68 22.63
N SER A 242 1.17 -21.23 22.43
CA SER A 242 1.68 -20.00 23.04
C SER A 242 1.42 -18.76 22.19
N GLN A 243 0.79 -18.91 21.01
CA GLN A 243 0.54 -17.80 20.10
C GLN A 243 -0.43 -16.79 20.71
N SER A 244 0.00 -15.54 20.80
CA SER A 244 -0.81 -14.41 21.23
C SER A 244 -0.98 -13.40 20.10
N LYS A 245 -2.16 -12.77 20.03
CA LYS A 245 -2.49 -11.78 19.00
C LYS A 245 -2.54 -10.37 19.57
N TYR A 246 -1.95 -9.42 18.86
CA TYR A 246 -1.91 -8.01 19.23
C TYR A 246 -2.25 -7.16 18.03
N GLN A 247 -3.14 -6.19 18.22
CA GLN A 247 -3.41 -5.19 17.20
C GLN A 247 -2.17 -4.32 17.04
N TYR A 248 -1.71 -4.16 15.82
CA TYR A 248 -0.48 -3.45 15.47
C TYR A 248 -0.80 -2.14 14.77
N PHE A 249 -0.28 -1.06 15.34
CA PHE A 249 -0.40 0.30 14.85
C PHE A 249 0.99 0.80 14.45
N PHE A 250 1.05 1.47 13.30
CA PHE A 250 2.28 2.05 12.75
C PHE A 250 1.93 3.24 11.88
N GLY A 251 2.88 4.16 11.68
CA GLY A 251 2.67 5.33 10.83
C GLY A 251 2.25 4.94 9.41
N SER A 252 1.02 5.30 9.02
CA SER A 252 0.47 4.99 7.70
C SER A 252 -0.51 6.07 7.23
N SER A 253 -0.36 6.50 5.98
CA SER A 253 -1.36 7.33 5.30
C SER A 253 -2.61 6.49 5.01
N ARG A 254 -3.62 6.60 5.88
CA ARG A 254 -4.88 5.86 5.71
C ARG A 254 -5.83 6.59 4.78
N ASN A 255 -6.49 5.81 3.93
CA ASN A 255 -7.48 6.27 2.99
C ASN A 255 -8.81 5.54 3.26
N SER A 256 -9.82 6.31 3.64
CA SER A 256 -11.17 5.83 3.96
C SER A 256 -12.12 5.92 2.76
N SER A 257 -11.60 5.83 1.54
CA SER A 257 -12.40 5.80 0.31
C SER A 257 -13.50 4.73 0.39
N PRO A 258 -14.66 4.97 -0.23
CA PRO A 258 -15.77 4.03 -0.18
C PRO A 258 -15.36 2.66 -0.76
N PRO A 259 -15.96 1.55 -0.29
CA PRO A 259 -15.77 0.23 -0.90
C PRO A 259 -15.95 0.26 -2.41
N GLN A 260 -15.04 -0.38 -3.14
CA GLN A 260 -15.18 -0.52 -4.59
C GLN A 260 -16.34 -1.47 -4.91
N LYS A 261 -17.18 -1.09 -5.86
CA LYS A 261 -18.26 -1.96 -6.34
C LYS A 261 -17.72 -3.09 -7.21
N PHE A 262 -18.44 -4.21 -7.21
CA PHE A 262 -18.07 -5.42 -7.96
C PHE A 262 -17.69 -5.13 -9.42
N PHE A 263 -18.47 -4.28 -10.10
CA PHE A 263 -18.28 -3.95 -11.52
C PHE A 263 -17.18 -2.90 -11.79
N ASP A 264 -16.65 -2.28 -10.74
CA ASP A 264 -15.56 -1.32 -10.81
C ASP A 264 -14.21 -1.95 -10.39
N CYS A 265 -14.20 -3.24 -10.02
CA CYS A 265 -12.98 -4.00 -9.76
C CYS A 265 -12.36 -4.51 -11.07
N TRP A 266 -11.04 -4.39 -11.21
CA TRP A 266 -10.30 -4.94 -12.36
C TRP A 266 -10.50 -6.45 -12.53
N VAL A 267 -10.34 -7.18 -11.42
CA VAL A 267 -10.65 -8.60 -11.31
C VAL A 267 -11.23 -8.90 -9.94
N VAL A 268 -12.22 -9.77 -9.88
CA VAL A 268 -12.86 -10.18 -8.62
C VAL A 268 -12.29 -11.50 -8.13
N PHE A 269 -12.24 -11.68 -6.81
CA PHE A 269 -11.62 -12.86 -6.19
C PHE A 269 -12.12 -14.20 -6.77
N PRO A 270 -13.42 -14.43 -7.04
CA PRO A 270 -13.87 -15.69 -7.63
C PRO A 270 -13.16 -16.06 -8.94
N GLN A 271 -12.79 -15.08 -9.77
CA GLN A 271 -12.10 -15.29 -11.05
C GLN A 271 -10.63 -15.67 -10.90
N ILE A 272 -10.03 -15.37 -9.74
CA ILE A 272 -8.60 -15.57 -9.46
C ILE A 272 -8.36 -16.46 -8.23
N SER A 273 -9.42 -17.03 -7.66
CA SER A 273 -9.34 -17.83 -6.44
C SER A 273 -8.48 -19.09 -6.60
N GLY A 274 -8.31 -19.59 -7.83
CA GLY A 274 -7.43 -20.72 -8.12
C GLY A 274 -5.94 -20.36 -8.12
N ASN A 275 -5.59 -19.11 -8.44
CA ASN A 275 -4.21 -18.67 -8.64
C ASN A 275 -3.80 -17.46 -7.75
N PHE A 276 -4.64 -17.04 -6.81
CA PHE A 276 -4.40 -15.88 -5.93
C PHE A 276 -3.04 -15.95 -5.21
N GLY A 277 -2.67 -17.13 -4.70
CA GLY A 277 -1.35 -17.34 -4.11
C GLY A 277 -0.20 -17.06 -5.08
N SER A 278 -0.31 -17.54 -6.32
CA SER A 278 0.69 -17.28 -7.36
C SER A 278 0.77 -15.81 -7.73
N LEU A 279 -0.38 -15.10 -7.83
CA LEU A 279 -0.41 -13.66 -8.10
C LEU A 279 0.32 -12.86 -7.02
N LEU A 280 0.12 -13.20 -5.74
CA LEU A 280 0.81 -12.54 -4.65
C LEU A 280 2.31 -12.87 -4.62
N GLN A 281 2.70 -14.10 -4.96
CA GLN A 281 4.12 -14.43 -5.11
C GLN A 281 4.76 -13.65 -6.26
N SER A 282 4.10 -13.57 -7.41
CA SER A 282 4.57 -12.79 -8.56
C SER A 282 4.66 -11.30 -8.22
N TRP A 283 3.74 -10.76 -7.43
CA TRP A 283 3.80 -9.38 -6.96
C TRP A 283 4.99 -9.12 -6.03
N ASP A 284 5.25 -10.04 -5.09
CA ASP A 284 6.42 -9.98 -4.20
C ASP A 284 7.73 -10.01 -4.98
N ASP A 285 7.81 -10.93 -5.94
CA ASP A 285 8.96 -11.05 -6.84
C ASP A 285 9.09 -9.77 -7.71
N ALA A 286 8.00 -9.23 -8.23
CA ALA A 286 7.99 -8.02 -9.05
C ALA A 286 8.44 -6.78 -8.25
N GLN A 287 8.00 -6.61 -7.00
CA GLN A 287 8.48 -5.50 -6.15
C GLN A 287 10.00 -5.57 -5.94
N SER A 288 10.56 -6.77 -5.81
CA SER A 288 12.01 -6.95 -5.62
C SER A 288 12.83 -6.58 -6.87
N HIS A 289 12.30 -6.83 -8.07
CA HIS A 289 13.03 -6.62 -9.33
C HIS A 289 12.72 -5.28 -10.01
N LEU A 290 11.48 -4.79 -9.90
CA LEU A 290 10.99 -3.58 -10.56
C LEU A 290 10.87 -2.38 -9.59
N GLY A 291 10.97 -2.64 -8.29
CA GLY A 291 11.15 -1.71 -7.16
C GLY A 291 10.53 -0.33 -7.34
N SER A 292 11.38 0.64 -7.69
CA SER A 292 11.00 2.05 -7.73
C SER A 292 9.91 2.38 -8.75
N GLY A 293 9.88 1.69 -9.91
CA GLY A 293 8.88 1.96 -10.95
C GLY A 293 7.46 1.61 -10.51
N LEU A 294 7.33 0.47 -9.82
CA LEU A 294 6.05 -0.01 -9.27
C LEU A 294 5.64 0.79 -8.01
N GLN A 295 6.61 1.17 -7.17
CA GLN A 295 6.34 2.00 -5.99
C GLN A 295 5.79 3.38 -6.37
N LEU A 296 6.32 4.01 -7.42
CA LEU A 296 5.78 5.27 -7.95
C LEU A 296 4.34 5.12 -8.44
N PHE A 297 4.03 3.99 -9.08
CA PHE A 297 2.67 3.69 -9.54
C PHE A 297 1.71 3.52 -8.36
N ILE A 298 2.01 2.61 -7.43
CA ILE A 298 1.11 2.30 -6.32
C ILE A 298 0.97 3.48 -5.35
N GLY A 299 2.06 4.22 -5.12
CA GLY A 299 2.06 5.45 -4.34
C GLY A 299 1.14 6.50 -4.94
N THR A 300 1.17 6.66 -6.27
CA THR A 300 0.28 7.58 -6.99
C THR A 300 -1.19 7.14 -6.92
N LEU A 301 -1.49 5.84 -7.06
CA LEU A 301 -2.86 5.31 -6.94
C LEU A 301 -3.46 5.52 -5.54
N LYS A 302 -2.64 5.36 -4.49
CA LYS A 302 -3.09 5.50 -3.10
C LYS A 302 -3.18 6.96 -2.64
N SER A 303 -2.48 7.88 -3.31
CA SER A 303 -2.42 9.29 -2.95
C SER A 303 -3.61 10.09 -3.47
N SER A 304 -4.44 10.58 -2.56
CA SER A 304 -5.58 11.43 -2.89
C SER A 304 -5.22 12.89 -3.17
N SER A 305 -4.04 13.36 -2.73
CA SER A 305 -3.68 14.78 -2.69
C SER A 305 -2.63 15.25 -3.73
N LEU A 306 -2.17 14.38 -4.64
CA LEU A 306 -1.17 14.76 -5.64
C LEU A 306 -1.76 15.62 -6.76
N HIS A 307 -1.06 16.70 -7.11
CA HIS A 307 -1.33 17.51 -8.30
C HIS A 307 -1.22 16.69 -9.59
N LEU A 308 -1.96 17.07 -10.64
CA LEU A 308 -2.06 16.32 -11.90
C LEU A 308 -0.69 16.13 -12.56
N GLU A 309 0.15 17.16 -12.52
CA GLU A 309 1.51 17.19 -13.04
C GLU A 309 2.39 16.15 -12.33
N HIS A 310 2.28 16.07 -11.00
CA HIS A 310 3.02 15.09 -10.20
C HIS A 310 2.54 13.66 -10.47
N LYS A 311 1.22 13.45 -10.60
CA LYS A 311 0.66 12.14 -10.96
C LYS A 311 1.17 11.69 -12.33
N PHE A 312 1.14 12.59 -13.31
CA PHE A 312 1.61 12.33 -14.66
C PHE A 312 3.11 12.02 -14.69
N ALA A 313 3.93 12.84 -14.00
CA ALA A 313 5.36 12.60 -13.90
C ALA A 313 5.67 11.23 -13.28
N ASN A 314 5.01 10.88 -12.18
CA ASN A 314 5.20 9.58 -11.51
C ASN A 314 4.85 8.40 -12.41
N PHE A 315 3.75 8.47 -13.18
CA PHE A 315 3.39 7.39 -14.11
C PHE A 315 4.37 7.27 -15.27
N ILE A 316 4.82 8.40 -15.83
CA ILE A 316 5.82 8.40 -16.90
C ILE A 316 7.15 7.82 -16.41
N TRP A 317 7.65 8.28 -15.27
CA TRP A 317 8.88 7.75 -14.68
C TRP A 317 8.74 6.27 -14.32
N GLY A 318 7.59 5.87 -13.77
CA GLY A 318 7.30 4.48 -13.47
C GLY A 318 7.35 3.58 -14.71
N LEU A 319 6.68 3.98 -15.80
CA LEU A 319 6.69 3.26 -17.07
C LEU A 319 8.08 3.22 -17.72
N GLU A 320 8.86 4.30 -17.60
CA GLU A 320 10.23 4.33 -18.11
C GLU A 320 11.14 3.36 -17.36
N VAL A 321 11.09 3.37 -16.03
CA VAL A 321 11.85 2.43 -15.19
C VAL A 321 11.41 0.99 -15.47
N PHE A 322 10.10 0.76 -15.56
CA PHE A 322 9.53 -0.54 -15.91
C PHE A 322 10.09 -1.06 -17.24
N HIS A 323 10.06 -0.23 -18.28
CA HIS A 323 10.59 -0.60 -19.60
C HIS A 323 12.09 -0.89 -19.57
N ARG A 324 12.88 -0.03 -18.92
CA ARG A 324 14.36 -0.20 -18.80
C ARG A 324 14.72 -1.52 -18.13
N LEU A 325 14.03 -1.88 -17.04
CA LEU A 325 14.30 -3.11 -16.30
C LEU A 325 13.87 -4.36 -17.07
N LYS A 326 12.86 -4.25 -17.93
CA LYS A 326 12.39 -5.35 -18.79
C LYS A 326 13.21 -5.54 -20.05
N ASN A 327 13.87 -4.49 -20.52
CA ASN A 327 14.68 -4.49 -21.73
C ASN A 327 16.11 -4.06 -21.41
N PRO A 328 16.83 -4.80 -20.54
CA PRO A 328 18.23 -4.48 -20.23
C PRO A 328 19.10 -4.54 -21.49
N ASP A 329 18.69 -5.38 -22.45
CA ASP A 329 19.33 -5.61 -23.76
C ASP A 329 19.00 -4.56 -24.82
N ALA A 330 18.42 -3.40 -24.46
CA ALA A 330 18.57 -2.18 -25.26
C ALA A 330 20.04 -1.69 -25.28
N VAL A 331 21.00 -2.61 -25.12
CA VAL A 331 22.44 -2.49 -25.17
C VAL A 331 22.84 -1.94 -26.53
N GLN A 332 23.78 -1.01 -26.49
CA GLN A 332 24.42 -0.46 -27.67
C GLN A 332 24.94 -1.59 -28.58
N SER A 333 24.25 -1.83 -29.70
CA SER A 333 24.72 -2.84 -30.67
C SER A 333 26.12 -2.48 -31.16
N VAL A 334 26.96 -3.49 -31.43
CA VAL A 334 28.31 -3.30 -32.00
C VAL A 334 28.27 -2.40 -33.24
N LYS A 335 27.28 -2.61 -34.12
CA LYS A 335 27.04 -1.79 -35.32
C LYS A 335 26.74 -0.32 -35.02
N PHE A 336 26.03 -0.04 -33.93
CA PHE A 336 25.74 1.33 -33.53
C PHE A 336 26.98 2.02 -32.96
N LYS A 337 27.80 1.29 -32.20
CA LYS A 337 29.08 1.79 -31.69
C LYS A 337 30.04 2.09 -32.85
N GLU A 338 30.19 1.17 -33.80
CA GLU A 338 30.97 1.38 -35.03
C GLU A 338 30.48 2.58 -35.84
N LYS A 339 29.15 2.78 -35.91
CA LYS A 339 28.56 3.96 -36.56
C LYS A 339 28.95 5.25 -35.84
N ILE A 340 28.90 5.28 -34.50
CA ILE A 340 29.32 6.44 -33.69
C ILE A 340 30.81 6.71 -33.88
N ASP A 341 31.65 5.68 -33.78
CA ASP A 341 33.10 5.80 -33.88
C ASP A 341 33.51 6.34 -35.26
N ARG A 342 32.84 5.89 -36.33
CA ARG A 342 33.01 6.44 -37.68
C ARG A 342 32.64 7.93 -37.75
N ILE A 343 31.48 8.33 -37.23
CA ILE A 343 31.03 9.73 -37.26
C ILE A 343 31.99 10.64 -36.46
N ILE A 344 32.46 10.18 -35.30
CA ILE A 344 33.43 10.92 -34.48
C ILE A 344 34.78 11.02 -35.19
N GLY A 345 35.21 9.96 -35.88
CA GLY A 345 36.47 9.93 -36.63
C GLY A 345 36.54 10.93 -37.78
N ASP A 346 35.40 11.34 -38.34
CA ASP A 346 35.30 12.33 -39.42
C ASP A 346 35.41 13.79 -38.93
N ILE A 347 35.49 14.03 -37.60
CA ILE A 347 35.54 15.37 -37.01
C ILE A 347 36.98 15.79 -36.76
N ASN A 348 37.39 16.95 -37.28
CA ASN A 348 38.79 17.42 -37.19
C ASN A 348 39.17 18.02 -35.84
N LEU A 349 38.22 18.63 -35.11
CA LEU A 349 38.47 19.32 -33.85
C LEU A 349 38.22 18.38 -32.67
N LYS A 350 39.25 18.16 -31.84
CA LYS A 350 39.17 17.29 -30.66
C LYS A 350 38.09 17.71 -29.65
N LYS A 351 37.87 19.02 -29.48
CA LYS A 351 36.82 19.56 -28.62
C LYS A 351 35.41 19.18 -29.11
N ASP A 352 35.22 19.17 -30.43
CA ASP A 352 33.93 18.82 -31.05
C ASP A 352 33.72 17.29 -31.02
N GLN A 353 34.80 16.51 -31.13
CA GLN A 353 34.76 15.06 -30.91
C GLN A 353 34.32 14.73 -29.48
N GLU A 354 34.90 15.37 -28.47
CA GLU A 354 34.56 15.16 -27.06
C GLU A 354 33.10 15.58 -26.76
N TRP A 355 32.68 16.76 -27.22
CA TRP A 355 31.30 17.22 -27.09
C TRP A 355 30.29 16.27 -27.75
N LEU A 356 30.58 15.81 -28.98
CA LEU A 356 29.66 14.92 -29.69
C LEU A 356 29.62 13.52 -29.05
N LYS A 357 30.76 13.03 -28.56
CA LYS A 357 30.84 11.75 -27.85
C LYS A 357 29.96 11.75 -26.59
N GLU A 358 29.99 12.82 -25.80
CA GLU A 358 29.09 12.99 -24.65
C GLU A 358 27.61 13.01 -25.08
N ARG A 359 27.29 13.70 -26.18
CA ARG A 359 25.91 13.75 -26.71
C ARG A 359 25.39 12.42 -27.23
N LEU A 360 26.26 11.59 -27.80
CA LEU A 360 25.90 10.30 -28.40
C LEU A 360 25.99 9.11 -27.43
N GLN A 361 26.52 9.32 -26.22
CA GLN A 361 26.71 8.27 -25.21
C GLN A 361 25.44 7.44 -24.98
N ASN A 362 24.28 8.10 -24.91
CA ASN A 362 22.98 7.47 -24.67
C ASN A 362 22.08 7.41 -25.92
N ALA A 363 22.60 7.73 -27.12
CA ALA A 363 21.79 7.78 -28.34
C ALA A 363 21.26 6.41 -28.81
N HIS A 364 21.77 5.32 -28.23
CA HIS A 364 21.28 3.97 -28.45
C HIS A 364 20.01 3.67 -27.64
N GLU A 365 19.73 4.44 -26.58
CA GLU A 365 18.55 4.23 -25.76
C GLU A 365 17.26 4.57 -26.52
N PRO A 366 16.19 3.77 -26.36
CA PRO A 366 14.88 4.11 -26.90
C PRO A 366 14.37 5.45 -26.36
N SER A 367 13.72 6.23 -27.22
CA SER A 367 13.02 7.45 -26.78
C SER A 367 11.85 7.12 -25.84
N LEU A 368 11.44 8.06 -24.98
CA LEU A 368 10.27 7.88 -24.11
C LEU A 368 9.02 7.44 -24.89
N LYS A 369 8.77 8.07 -26.05
CA LYS A 369 7.69 7.67 -26.97
C LYS A 369 7.77 6.19 -27.33
N GLN A 370 8.95 5.71 -27.72
CA GLN A 370 9.16 4.32 -28.11
C GLN A 370 8.94 3.37 -26.93
N ARG A 371 9.45 3.71 -25.74
CA ARG A 371 9.24 2.94 -24.51
C ARG A 371 7.75 2.77 -24.20
N LEU A 372 6.98 3.86 -24.31
CA LEU A 372 5.52 3.83 -24.09
C LEU A 372 4.81 2.93 -25.10
N ILE A 373 5.15 3.04 -26.40
CA ILE A 373 4.55 2.21 -27.46
C ILE A 373 4.83 0.73 -27.19
N GLU A 374 6.08 0.36 -26.95
CA GLU A 374 6.50 -1.01 -26.70
C GLU A 374 5.81 -1.59 -25.45
N THR A 375 5.73 -0.80 -24.38
CA THR A 375 5.07 -1.22 -23.13
C THR A 375 3.56 -1.40 -23.32
N ILE A 376 2.86 -0.46 -23.97
CA ILE A 376 1.41 -0.53 -24.20
C ILE A 376 1.06 -1.68 -25.15
N ASN A 377 1.89 -1.95 -26.16
CA ASN A 377 1.66 -3.07 -27.09
C ASN A 377 1.66 -4.43 -26.41
N THR A 378 2.30 -4.56 -25.23
CA THR A 378 2.20 -5.79 -24.44
C THR A 378 0.76 -6.10 -24.03
N LEU A 379 -0.15 -5.12 -23.95
CA LEU A 379 -1.55 -5.38 -23.60
C LEU A 379 -2.35 -6.07 -24.71
N GLU A 380 -1.78 -6.19 -25.92
CA GLU A 380 -2.44 -6.79 -27.08
C GLU A 380 -3.82 -6.16 -27.34
N ILE A 381 -3.95 -4.87 -27.02
CA ILE A 381 -5.10 -4.04 -27.36
C ILE A 381 -4.86 -3.54 -28.77
N ASN A 382 -5.82 -3.76 -29.66
CA ASN A 382 -5.71 -3.39 -31.07
C ASN A 382 -5.93 -1.88 -31.28
N PHE A 383 -5.05 -1.04 -30.72
CA PHE A 383 -5.05 0.40 -31.00
C PHE A 383 -4.58 0.64 -32.44
N GLU A 384 -5.22 1.58 -33.13
CA GLU A 384 -4.76 2.02 -34.44
C GLU A 384 -3.35 2.62 -34.30
N LYS A 385 -2.39 2.12 -35.09
CA LYS A 385 -0.97 2.49 -35.01
C LYS A 385 -0.73 4.00 -34.99
N LYS A 386 -1.42 4.76 -35.85
CA LYS A 386 -1.28 6.22 -35.93
C LYS A 386 -1.79 6.92 -34.67
N SER A 387 -2.89 6.43 -34.10
CA SER A 387 -3.48 6.97 -32.87
C SER A 387 -2.57 6.74 -31.67
N LEU A 388 -2.01 5.53 -31.54
CA LEU A 388 -1.07 5.18 -30.48
C LEU A 388 0.23 5.98 -30.58
N ASP A 389 0.78 6.12 -31.80
CA ASP A 389 1.99 6.89 -32.06
C ASP A 389 1.82 8.36 -31.65
N THR A 390 0.66 8.96 -32.00
CA THR A 390 0.30 10.32 -31.62
C THR A 390 0.15 10.46 -30.11
N PHE A 391 -0.57 9.54 -29.46
CA PHE A 391 -0.76 9.52 -28.01
C PHE A 391 0.57 9.49 -27.26
N CYS A 392 1.46 8.56 -27.60
CA CYS A 392 2.76 8.42 -26.95
C CYS A 392 3.69 9.60 -27.22
N LYS A 393 3.60 10.21 -28.42
CA LYS A 393 4.33 11.45 -28.73
C LYS A 393 3.89 12.60 -27.81
N VAL A 394 2.58 12.84 -27.71
CA VAL A 394 2.03 13.90 -26.85
C VAL A 394 2.42 13.69 -25.39
N CYS A 395 2.43 12.45 -24.90
CA CYS A 395 2.90 12.16 -23.54
C CYS A 395 4.38 12.52 -23.33
N ALA A 396 5.24 12.22 -24.33
CA ALA A 396 6.65 12.56 -24.27
C ALA A 396 6.89 14.08 -24.31
N ASP A 397 6.13 14.77 -25.16
CA ASP A 397 6.18 16.23 -25.28
C ASP A 397 5.71 16.92 -23.98
N LEU A 398 4.58 16.46 -23.39
CA LEU A 398 4.10 16.94 -22.09
C LEU A 398 5.13 16.76 -20.97
N ARG A 399 5.79 15.59 -20.90
CA ARG A 399 6.85 15.36 -19.91
C ARG A 399 8.01 16.34 -20.09
N ASN A 400 8.39 16.62 -21.33
CA ASN A 400 9.48 17.55 -21.62
C ASN A 400 9.10 18.99 -21.26
N ASP A 401 7.88 19.42 -21.58
CA ASP A 401 7.36 20.74 -21.24
C ASP A 401 7.32 20.95 -19.71
N LEU A 402 6.79 19.96 -18.97
CA LEU A 402 6.77 19.99 -17.50
C LEU A 402 8.17 20.02 -16.88
N SER A 403 9.12 19.21 -17.41
CA SER A 403 10.44 19.04 -16.80
C SER A 403 11.44 20.15 -17.15
N HIS A 404 11.35 20.76 -18.32
CA HIS A 404 12.36 21.70 -18.82
C HIS A 404 11.91 23.16 -18.83
N PHE A 405 10.61 23.43 -18.96
CA PHE A 405 10.11 24.78 -19.15
C PHE A 405 9.15 25.21 -18.03
N GLY A 406 8.75 24.28 -17.15
CA GLY A 406 7.72 24.53 -16.16
C GLY A 406 6.37 24.93 -16.79
N GLY A 407 6.16 24.66 -18.09
CA GLY A 407 5.00 25.16 -18.85
C GLY A 407 5.13 25.08 -20.38
N GLN A 408 4.17 25.73 -21.06
CA GLN A 408 3.90 25.64 -22.50
C GLN A 408 5.10 25.95 -23.41
N LYS A 409 5.53 24.92 -24.13
CA LYS A 409 6.35 25.12 -25.34
C LYS A 409 5.75 24.44 -26.56
N THR A 410 5.13 23.28 -26.36
CA THR A 410 4.55 22.49 -27.45
C THR A 410 3.08 22.88 -27.74
N PHE A 411 2.40 23.47 -26.76
CA PHE A 411 0.96 23.80 -26.84
C PHE A 411 0.73 25.29 -27.09
N SER A 412 -0.39 25.60 -27.74
CA SER A 412 -0.81 26.97 -28.05
C SER A 412 -1.17 27.79 -26.81
N THR A 413 -1.82 27.18 -25.81
CA THR A 413 -2.32 27.91 -24.62
C THR A 413 -2.24 27.11 -23.32
N TYR A 414 -2.34 27.88 -22.21
CA TYR A 414 -2.66 27.51 -20.83
C TYR A 414 -3.34 26.15 -20.72
N ASP A 415 -4.58 26.27 -21.18
CA ASP A 415 -5.66 25.36 -20.95
C ASP A 415 -5.58 24.18 -21.90
N ASP A 416 -5.06 24.36 -23.11
CA ASP A 416 -4.82 23.26 -24.05
C ASP A 416 -3.84 22.23 -23.48
N MET A 417 -2.78 22.70 -22.82
CA MET A 417 -1.79 21.83 -22.17
C MET A 417 -2.41 21.07 -20.99
N ILE A 418 -3.16 21.76 -20.14
CA ILE A 418 -3.80 21.13 -18.96
C ILE A 418 -4.89 20.15 -19.36
N GLN A 419 -5.68 20.48 -20.39
CA GLN A 419 -6.68 19.57 -20.95
C GLN A 419 -6.01 18.32 -21.52
N ALA A 420 -4.95 18.49 -22.31
CA ALA A 420 -4.18 17.37 -22.84
C ALA A 420 -3.57 16.53 -21.70
N LEU A 421 -2.98 17.17 -20.68
CA LEU A 421 -2.42 16.51 -19.51
C LEU A 421 -3.46 15.66 -18.80
N HIS A 422 -4.64 16.22 -18.52
CA HIS A 422 -5.73 15.52 -17.84
C HIS A 422 -6.21 14.31 -18.65
N GLU A 423 -6.40 14.45 -19.96
CA GLU A 423 -6.82 13.35 -20.85
C GLU A 423 -5.76 12.26 -20.97
N LYS A 424 -4.48 12.62 -21.11
CA LYS A 424 -3.38 11.65 -21.21
C LYS A 424 -3.15 10.95 -19.88
N LEU A 425 -3.20 11.68 -18.77
CA LEU A 425 -3.10 11.12 -17.43
C LEU A 425 -4.17 10.06 -17.19
N ALA A 426 -5.44 10.38 -17.48
CA ALA A 426 -6.53 9.44 -17.30
C ALA A 426 -6.31 8.13 -18.09
N ALA A 427 -5.90 8.22 -19.36
CA ALA A 427 -5.60 7.02 -20.15
C ALA A 427 -4.36 6.27 -19.66
N LEU A 428 -3.29 6.98 -19.29
CA LEU A 428 -2.06 6.38 -18.76
C LEU A 428 -2.29 5.62 -17.46
N GLU A 429 -3.15 6.12 -16.58
CA GLU A 429 -3.50 5.44 -15.33
C GLU A 429 -4.02 4.02 -15.61
N PHE A 430 -5.03 3.90 -16.48
CA PHE A 430 -5.61 2.59 -16.83
C PHE A 430 -4.63 1.70 -17.60
N LEU A 431 -3.87 2.28 -18.55
CA LEU A 431 -2.91 1.50 -19.34
C LEU A 431 -1.77 0.98 -18.45
N TYR A 432 -1.25 1.80 -17.55
CA TYR A 432 -0.19 1.38 -16.64
C TYR A 432 -0.72 0.34 -15.64
N HIS A 433 -1.92 0.54 -15.09
CA HIS A 433 -2.57 -0.47 -14.24
C HIS A 433 -2.71 -1.81 -14.96
N ALA A 434 -3.20 -1.81 -16.20
CA ALA A 434 -3.31 -3.01 -17.03
C ALA A 434 -1.94 -3.69 -17.26
N VAL A 435 -0.88 -2.91 -17.50
CA VAL A 435 0.49 -3.43 -17.68
C VAL A 435 0.96 -4.13 -16.41
N VAL A 436 0.76 -3.51 -15.24
CA VAL A 436 1.14 -4.09 -13.95
C VAL A 436 0.33 -5.36 -13.66
N LEU A 437 -0.97 -5.38 -13.97
CA LEU A 437 -1.81 -6.57 -13.80
C LEU A 437 -1.33 -7.72 -14.70
N LYS A 438 -1.00 -7.43 -15.96
CA LYS A 438 -0.44 -8.44 -16.88
C LYS A 438 0.88 -8.98 -16.34
N GLU A 439 1.75 -8.09 -15.87
CA GLU A 439 3.07 -8.42 -15.33
C GLU A 439 2.98 -9.38 -14.13
N ILE A 440 2.06 -9.14 -13.19
CA ILE A 440 1.91 -10.03 -12.02
C ILE A 440 1.18 -11.34 -12.35
N GLY A 441 0.77 -11.56 -13.61
CA GLY A 441 0.18 -12.80 -14.10
C GLY A 441 -1.34 -12.82 -14.14
N VAL A 442 -2.02 -11.67 -14.13
CA VAL A 442 -3.45 -11.62 -14.44
C VAL A 442 -3.64 -11.88 -15.93
N GLU A 443 -4.51 -12.83 -16.25
CA GLU A 443 -4.83 -13.20 -17.64
C GLU A 443 -5.31 -11.98 -18.44
N ILE A 444 -4.72 -11.79 -19.62
CA ILE A 444 -4.98 -10.61 -20.45
C ILE A 444 -6.46 -10.51 -20.87
N ASP A 445 -7.14 -11.64 -21.03
CA ASP A 445 -8.57 -11.66 -21.36
C ASP A 445 -9.44 -11.09 -20.24
N LYS A 446 -9.05 -11.29 -18.96
CA LYS A 446 -9.78 -10.69 -17.82
C LYS A 446 -9.61 -9.17 -17.81
N ILE A 447 -8.40 -8.70 -18.08
CA ILE A 447 -8.08 -7.26 -18.20
C ILE A 447 -8.85 -6.63 -19.38
N LYS A 448 -8.81 -7.26 -20.57
CA LYS A 448 -9.57 -6.82 -21.74
C LYS A 448 -11.08 -6.85 -21.48
N ASN A 449 -11.58 -7.86 -20.78
CA ASN A 449 -12.99 -7.97 -20.42
C ASN A 449 -13.44 -6.79 -19.55
N PHE A 450 -12.63 -6.39 -18.55
CA PHE A 450 -12.90 -5.20 -17.74
C PHE A 450 -12.99 -3.93 -18.59
N ILE A 451 -12.01 -3.71 -19.47
CA ILE A 451 -11.91 -2.51 -20.30
C ILE A 451 -13.04 -2.45 -21.35
N PHE A 452 -13.33 -3.55 -22.04
CA PHE A 452 -14.15 -3.54 -23.26
C PHE A 452 -15.57 -4.10 -23.10
N ASN A 453 -15.80 -5.02 -22.16
CA ASN A 453 -17.09 -5.70 -22.01
C ASN A 453 -17.71 -5.53 -20.62
N GLY A 454 -16.98 -4.93 -19.67
CA GLY A 454 -17.47 -4.65 -18.33
C GLY A 454 -18.68 -3.71 -18.33
N ARG A 455 -19.43 -3.69 -17.23
CA ARG A 455 -20.62 -2.83 -17.05
C ARG A 455 -20.31 -1.35 -17.29
N HIS A 456 -19.09 -0.91 -16.99
CA HIS A 456 -18.62 0.45 -17.18
C HIS A 456 -17.58 0.60 -18.30
N SER A 457 -17.51 -0.37 -19.22
CA SER A 457 -16.61 -0.32 -20.40
C SER A 457 -16.72 0.97 -21.21
N TYR A 458 -17.93 1.53 -21.32
CA TYR A 458 -18.17 2.80 -22.00
C TYR A 458 -17.33 3.96 -21.41
N LYS A 459 -17.07 3.95 -20.09
CA LYS A 459 -16.23 4.98 -19.43
C LYS A 459 -14.79 4.88 -19.90
N TYR A 460 -14.24 3.68 -19.96
CA TYR A 460 -12.85 3.45 -20.40
C TYR A 460 -12.67 3.75 -21.89
N LEU A 461 -13.64 3.35 -22.71
CA LEU A 461 -13.67 3.69 -24.14
C LEU A 461 -13.74 5.20 -24.37
N GLN A 462 -14.52 5.93 -23.56
CA GLN A 462 -14.59 7.39 -23.61
C GLN A 462 -13.27 8.03 -23.20
N ILE A 463 -12.58 7.50 -22.18
CA ILE A 463 -11.27 7.98 -21.74
C ILE A 463 -10.24 7.80 -22.86
N TYR A 464 -10.19 6.63 -23.48
CA TYR A 464 -9.29 6.39 -24.62
C TYR A 464 -9.61 7.29 -25.81
N SER A 465 -10.89 7.44 -26.15
CA SER A 465 -11.33 8.34 -27.23
C SER A 465 -10.91 9.79 -26.98
N ARG A 466 -11.14 10.32 -25.77
CA ARG A 466 -10.67 11.67 -25.37
C ARG A 466 -9.15 11.79 -25.41
N ALA A 467 -8.44 10.74 -25.00
CA ALA A 467 -6.99 10.70 -25.11
C ALA A 467 -6.49 10.57 -26.56
N GLY A 468 -7.37 10.46 -27.57
CA GLY A 468 -7.00 10.32 -28.97
C GLY A 468 -6.56 8.91 -29.35
N LEU A 469 -6.87 7.91 -28.52
CA LEU A 469 -6.64 6.49 -28.80
C LEU A 469 -7.86 5.90 -29.50
N VAL A 470 -7.64 5.32 -30.68
CA VAL A 470 -8.70 4.65 -31.46
C VAL A 470 -8.50 3.15 -31.37
N VAL A 471 -9.52 2.43 -30.91
CA VAL A 471 -9.53 0.97 -30.88
C VAL A 471 -10.04 0.48 -32.24
N GLY A 472 -9.22 -0.29 -32.95
CA GLY A 472 -9.60 -0.88 -34.23
C GLY A 472 -10.80 -1.82 -34.06
N LYS A 473 -11.68 -1.88 -35.08
CA LYS A 473 -12.74 -2.89 -35.12
C LYS A 473 -12.08 -4.28 -35.09
N LYS A 474 -12.64 -5.21 -34.30
CA LYS A 474 -12.25 -6.63 -34.35
C LYS A 474 -12.31 -7.07 -35.83
N ILE A 475 -11.20 -7.57 -36.35
CA ILE A 475 -11.18 -8.37 -37.58
C ILE A 475 -11.71 -9.75 -37.20
#